data_AF-A0A6P0YWD8-F1
#
_entry.id   AF-A0A6P0YWD8-F1
#
_cell.length_a   1.000
_cell.length_b   1.000
_cell.length_c   1.000
_cell.angle_alpha   90.00
_cell.angle_beta   90.00
_cell.angle_gamma   90.00
#
_symmetry.space_group_name_H-M   'P 1'
#
loop_
_entity.id
_entity.type
_entity.pdbx_description
1 polymer ?
#
loop_
_entity_poly.entity_id
_entity_poly.type
_entity_poly.pdbx_seq_one_letter_code
_entity_poly.pdbx_strand_id
1 'polypeptide(L)'
;MLIESSVLPMVEFGEISAIATLPLLQSTSYVGLVSSLLGLGIVYWRLRQSSAVERSRLQSDLAQLQQESQSTQQQLESQLQQTTTTLQATQRQKAELEADIDDLKQQCARLRESLGSQSQQAQQDGQNASFEQIQTLLTQYPTVRQMAQTKPDLPARNLVALLTSLDNLLQFWGYQPIGQPWESVAYDPQQHQGDTPDLEPGETVYVRFVGYRDGGRDRILIPAKVSRTLPGGVSP
;
A
#
# COMPACT_ATOMS: atom_id res chain seq x y z
N MET A 1 6.38 -63.72 -13.69
CA MET A 1 5.19 -63.80 -12.82
C MET A 1 4.00 -63.61 -13.76
N LEU A 2 3.58 -64.71 -14.41
CA LEU A 2 2.36 -65.47 -14.09
C LEU A 2 1.09 -64.62 -14.45
N ILE A 3 0.44 -64.82 -15.62
CA ILE A 3 -0.52 -65.90 -15.99
C ILE A 3 -1.91 -65.62 -15.35
N GLU A 4 -3.08 -65.63 -15.99
CA GLU A 4 -3.58 -65.76 -17.40
C GLU A 4 -5.09 -65.32 -17.42
N SER A 5 -5.95 -65.30 -18.45
CA SER A 5 -6.04 -65.53 -19.93
C SER A 5 -7.28 -64.71 -20.39
N SER A 6 -7.42 -64.05 -21.56
CA SER A 6 -7.41 -64.43 -22.99
C SER A 6 -8.57 -65.35 -23.48
N VAL A 7 -9.05 -65.06 -24.71
CA VAL A 7 -9.92 -65.88 -25.63
C VAL A 7 -11.47 -65.87 -25.43
N LEU A 8 -12.16 -65.13 -26.30
CA LEU A 8 -13.42 -65.54 -26.99
C LEU A 8 -13.01 -66.46 -28.18
N PRO A 9 -13.85 -67.39 -28.75
CA PRO A 9 -15.29 -67.19 -29.03
C PRO A 9 -16.18 -68.47 -29.17
N MET A 10 -17.38 -68.28 -29.74
CA MET A 10 -18.04 -69.12 -30.78
C MET A 10 -18.73 -70.47 -30.44
N VAL A 11 -20.07 -70.46 -30.66
CA VAL A 11 -20.97 -71.48 -31.26
C VAL A 11 -20.65 -72.98 -31.15
N GLU A 12 -21.64 -73.75 -30.71
CA GLU A 12 -21.82 -75.16 -31.10
C GLU A 12 -23.28 -75.44 -31.52
N PHE A 13 -23.47 -76.32 -32.50
CA PHE A 13 -24.75 -76.81 -33.03
C PHE A 13 -24.90 -78.29 -32.65
N GLY A 14 -26.13 -78.76 -32.37
CA GLY A 14 -26.34 -80.15 -31.95
C GLY A 14 -27.75 -80.68 -32.23
N GLU A 15 -28.03 -81.08 -33.46
CA GLU A 15 -29.18 -81.92 -33.79
C GLU A 15 -28.86 -83.39 -33.52
N ILE A 16 -29.77 -84.14 -32.88
CA ILE A 16 -29.87 -85.60 -33.03
C ILE A 16 -31.35 -85.98 -33.22
N SER A 17 -31.63 -86.57 -34.38
CA SER A 17 -32.87 -87.27 -34.75
C SER A 17 -32.77 -88.75 -34.28
N ALA A 18 -33.75 -89.66 -34.30
CA ALA A 18 -35.06 -89.75 -34.96
C ALA A 18 -35.85 -90.97 -34.39
N ILE A 19 -37.11 -91.20 -34.82
CA ILE A 19 -37.72 -92.55 -35.11
C ILE A 19 -37.84 -93.57 -33.93
N ALA A 20 -38.89 -94.35 -33.65
CA ALA A 20 -40.24 -94.64 -34.20
C ALA A 20 -41.17 -95.02 -32.98
N THR A 21 -42.40 -95.55 -33.04
CA THR A 21 -43.18 -96.24 -34.09
C THR A 21 -44.69 -96.14 -33.80
N LEU A 22 -45.53 -96.11 -34.84
CA LEU A 22 -46.98 -96.36 -34.79
C LEU A 22 -47.26 -97.87 -34.96
N PRO A 23 -48.35 -98.44 -34.39
CA PRO A 23 -49.64 -98.44 -35.12
C PRO A 23 -50.95 -98.45 -34.26
N LEU A 24 -52.06 -98.01 -34.91
CA LEU A 24 -53.45 -98.55 -34.96
C LEU A 24 -54.01 -99.33 -33.73
N LEU A 25 -55.26 -99.19 -33.24
CA LEU A 25 -56.55 -98.54 -33.58
C LEU A 25 -57.30 -98.22 -32.23
N GLN A 26 -58.48 -97.57 -32.09
CA GLN A 26 -59.57 -97.15 -33.00
C GLN A 26 -60.38 -95.94 -32.41
N SER A 27 -61.48 -95.58 -33.08
CA SER A 27 -62.65 -94.80 -32.60
C SER A 27 -62.45 -93.36 -32.08
N THR A 28 -62.45 -92.41 -33.02
CA THR A 28 -63.42 -91.29 -33.08
C THR A 28 -63.95 -90.66 -31.78
N SER A 29 -63.55 -89.42 -31.48
CA SER A 29 -64.41 -88.22 -31.73
C SER A 29 -63.80 -86.90 -31.20
N TYR A 30 -64.13 -85.80 -31.88
CA TYR A 30 -64.20 -84.40 -31.40
C TYR A 30 -63.38 -83.95 -30.18
N VAL A 31 -62.35 -83.12 -30.43
CA VAL A 31 -62.19 -81.73 -29.94
C VAL A 31 -60.96 -81.12 -30.60
N GLY A 32 -61.04 -79.91 -31.16
CA GLY A 32 -59.94 -79.36 -31.97
C GLY A 32 -59.98 -77.87 -32.33
N LEU A 33 -60.75 -77.05 -31.61
CA LEU A 33 -60.87 -75.59 -31.86
C LEU A 33 -60.82 -74.77 -30.56
N VAL A 34 -59.68 -74.77 -29.87
CA VAL A 34 -59.45 -73.96 -28.65
C VAL A 34 -58.11 -73.19 -28.69
N SER A 35 -57.14 -73.62 -29.51
CA SER A 35 -55.78 -73.07 -29.59
C SER A 35 -55.70 -71.59 -30.01
N SER A 36 -56.67 -71.07 -30.75
CA SER A 36 -56.62 -69.71 -31.32
C SER A 36 -56.79 -68.59 -30.29
N LEU A 37 -57.49 -68.82 -29.18
CA LEU A 37 -57.82 -67.75 -28.21
C LEU A 37 -56.69 -67.48 -27.22
N LEU A 38 -55.91 -68.49 -26.84
CA LEU A 38 -54.76 -68.31 -25.93
C LEU A 38 -53.61 -67.55 -26.60
N GLY A 39 -53.36 -67.79 -27.90
CA GLY A 39 -52.37 -67.02 -28.67
C GLY A 39 -52.72 -65.54 -28.74
N LEU A 40 -53.97 -65.20 -29.04
CA LEU A 40 -54.47 -63.81 -29.01
C LEU A 40 -54.41 -63.20 -27.61
N GLY A 41 -54.73 -63.97 -26.57
CA GLY A 41 -54.60 -63.54 -25.17
C GLY A 41 -53.17 -63.17 -24.80
N ILE A 42 -52.18 -63.99 -25.17
CA ILE A 42 -50.76 -63.72 -24.94
C ILE A 42 -50.28 -62.51 -25.75
N VAL A 43 -50.67 -62.37 -27.02
CA VAL A 43 -50.31 -61.21 -27.84
C VAL A 43 -50.92 -59.92 -27.28
N TYR A 44 -52.20 -59.94 -26.90
CA TYR A 44 -52.89 -58.78 -26.31
C TYR A 44 -52.31 -58.41 -24.94
N TRP A 45 -51.96 -59.40 -24.11
CA TRP A 45 -51.27 -59.17 -22.83
C TRP A 45 -49.88 -58.57 -23.05
N ARG A 46 -49.09 -59.10 -23.99
CA ARG A 46 -47.74 -58.60 -24.31
C ARG A 46 -47.76 -57.17 -24.87
N LEU A 47 -48.77 -56.85 -25.70
CA LEU A 47 -48.99 -55.49 -26.24
C LEU A 47 -49.50 -54.51 -25.17
N ARG A 48 -50.32 -54.99 -24.22
CA ARG A 48 -50.74 -54.21 -23.05
C ARG A 48 -49.61 -54.02 -22.03
N GLN A 49 -48.66 -54.96 -21.97
CA GLN A 49 -47.48 -54.87 -21.12
C GLN A 49 -46.41 -53.95 -21.74
N SER A 50 -46.19 -53.98 -23.06
CA SER A 50 -45.28 -53.03 -23.71
C SER A 50 -45.77 -51.59 -23.59
N SER A 51 -47.06 -51.34 -23.83
CA SER A 51 -47.68 -50.01 -23.65
C SER A 51 -47.77 -49.57 -22.18
N ALA A 52 -47.78 -50.50 -21.22
CA ALA A 52 -47.59 -50.17 -19.80
C ALA A 52 -46.14 -49.76 -19.48
N VAL A 53 -45.15 -50.46 -20.05
CA VAL A 53 -43.71 -50.13 -19.91
C VAL A 53 -43.35 -48.80 -20.57
N GLU A 54 -43.92 -48.51 -21.76
CA GLU A 54 -43.78 -47.22 -22.43
C GLU A 54 -44.37 -46.08 -21.59
N ARG A 55 -45.54 -46.28 -20.98
CA ARG A 55 -46.12 -45.31 -20.05
C ARG A 55 -45.30 -45.13 -18.79
N SER A 56 -44.75 -46.21 -18.20
CA SER A 56 -43.88 -46.06 -17.02
C SER A 56 -42.57 -45.34 -17.33
N ARG A 57 -42.02 -45.51 -18.55
CA ARG A 57 -40.87 -44.73 -19.04
C ARG A 57 -41.25 -43.25 -19.20
N LEU A 58 -42.31 -42.95 -19.95
CA LEU A 58 -42.78 -41.57 -20.10
C LEU A 58 -43.11 -40.89 -18.75
N GLN A 59 -43.56 -41.65 -17.76
CA GLN A 59 -43.76 -41.15 -16.39
C GLN A 59 -42.45 -40.96 -15.62
N SER A 60 -41.46 -41.85 -15.74
CA SER A 60 -40.13 -41.64 -15.13
C SER A 60 -39.40 -40.46 -15.76
N ASP A 61 -39.48 -40.33 -17.08
CA ASP A 61 -38.78 -39.29 -17.85
C ASP A 61 -39.39 -37.91 -17.55
N LEU A 62 -40.72 -37.81 -17.48
CA LEU A 62 -41.42 -36.59 -17.09
C LEU A 62 -41.15 -36.22 -15.62
N ALA A 63 -41.15 -37.19 -14.70
CA ALA A 63 -40.78 -36.96 -13.30
C ALA A 63 -39.32 -36.52 -13.15
N GLN A 64 -38.40 -37.09 -13.93
CA GLN A 64 -36.99 -36.71 -13.95
C GLN A 64 -36.79 -35.28 -14.47
N LEU A 65 -37.43 -34.92 -15.59
CA LEU A 65 -37.40 -33.54 -16.12
C LEU A 65 -38.03 -32.53 -15.15
N GLN A 66 -39.09 -32.92 -14.44
CA GLN A 66 -39.70 -32.07 -13.42
C GLN A 66 -38.78 -31.89 -12.20
N GLN A 67 -38.08 -32.93 -11.76
CA GLN A 67 -37.06 -32.87 -10.71
C GLN A 67 -35.85 -32.01 -11.12
N GLU A 68 -35.37 -32.16 -12.36
CA GLU A 68 -34.28 -31.37 -12.93
C GLU A 68 -34.65 -29.88 -12.98
N SER A 69 -35.84 -29.56 -13.49
CA SER A 69 -36.40 -28.19 -13.50
C SER A 69 -36.50 -27.59 -12.10
N GLN A 70 -37.00 -28.34 -11.09
CA GLN A 70 -37.05 -27.86 -9.71
C GLN A 70 -35.65 -27.67 -9.10
N SER A 71 -34.70 -28.57 -9.36
CA SER A 71 -33.33 -28.44 -8.84
C SER A 71 -32.58 -27.25 -9.44
N THR A 72 -32.75 -26.99 -10.74
CA THR A 72 -32.14 -25.84 -11.43
C THR A 72 -32.77 -24.51 -11.03
N GLN A 73 -34.09 -24.48 -10.76
CA GLN A 73 -34.77 -23.33 -10.15
C GLN A 73 -34.21 -23.03 -8.74
N GLN A 74 -34.15 -24.03 -7.85
CA GLN A 74 -33.58 -23.86 -6.50
C GLN A 74 -32.12 -23.43 -6.53
N GLN A 75 -31.32 -23.96 -7.46
CA GLN A 75 -29.94 -23.55 -7.66
C GLN A 75 -29.83 -22.09 -8.09
N LEU A 76 -30.65 -21.65 -9.06
CA LEU A 76 -30.67 -20.26 -9.52
C LEU A 76 -31.14 -19.29 -8.42
N GLU A 77 -32.17 -19.65 -7.66
CA GLU A 77 -32.62 -18.87 -6.50
C GLU A 77 -31.50 -18.73 -5.45
N SER A 78 -30.78 -19.82 -5.15
CA SER A 78 -29.65 -19.78 -4.21
C SER A 78 -28.51 -18.88 -4.70
N GLN A 79 -28.21 -18.89 -6.00
CA GLN A 79 -27.20 -18.01 -6.62
C GLN A 79 -27.64 -16.54 -6.62
N LEU A 80 -28.91 -16.25 -6.87
CA LEU A 80 -29.47 -14.90 -6.79
C LEU A 80 -29.43 -14.36 -5.34
N GLN A 81 -29.76 -15.19 -4.35
CA GLN A 81 -29.64 -14.84 -2.93
C GLN A 81 -28.19 -14.58 -2.51
N GLN A 82 -27.24 -15.45 -2.91
CA GLN A 82 -25.80 -15.27 -2.66
C GLN A 82 -25.25 -13.99 -3.33
N THR A 83 -25.65 -13.74 -4.58
CA THR A 83 -25.25 -12.51 -5.31
C THR A 83 -25.81 -11.27 -4.63
N THR A 84 -27.08 -11.29 -4.21
CA THR A 84 -27.74 -10.16 -3.54
C THR A 84 -27.10 -9.85 -2.18
N THR A 85 -26.82 -10.87 -1.37
CA THR A 85 -26.15 -10.70 -0.07
C THR A 85 -24.71 -10.23 -0.22
N THR A 86 -23.98 -10.70 -1.23
CA THR A 86 -22.62 -10.22 -1.56
C THR A 86 -22.63 -8.76 -1.99
N LEU A 87 -23.53 -8.37 -2.90
CA LEU A 87 -23.68 -6.97 -3.33
C LEU A 87 -24.03 -6.05 -2.16
N GLN A 88 -24.92 -6.46 -1.26
CA GLN A 88 -25.26 -5.69 -0.05
C GLN A 88 -24.06 -5.58 0.91
N ALA A 89 -23.25 -6.62 1.06
CA ALA A 89 -22.02 -6.58 1.85
C ALA A 89 -21.00 -5.60 1.25
N THR A 90 -20.73 -5.68 -0.06
CA THR A 90 -19.84 -4.74 -0.77
C THR A 90 -20.37 -3.30 -0.73
N GLN A 91 -21.68 -3.08 -0.81
CA GLN A 91 -22.29 -1.75 -0.67
C GLN A 91 -22.10 -1.16 0.74
N ARG A 92 -22.25 -1.97 1.79
CA ARG A 92 -21.97 -1.56 3.18
C ARG A 92 -20.49 -1.22 3.37
N GLN A 93 -19.60 -2.10 2.95
CA GLN A 93 -18.15 -1.87 3.03
C GLN A 93 -17.71 -0.63 2.24
N LYS A 94 -18.32 -0.37 1.07
CA LYS A 94 -18.09 0.85 0.30
C LYS A 94 -18.53 2.10 1.06
N ALA A 95 -19.71 2.09 1.68
CA ALA A 95 -20.22 3.22 2.46
C ALA A 95 -19.40 3.47 3.74
N GLU A 96 -18.92 2.42 4.38
CA GLU A 96 -18.00 2.46 5.53
C GLU A 96 -16.64 3.09 5.12
N LEU A 97 -16.04 2.60 4.02
CA LEU A 97 -14.81 3.19 3.47
C LEU A 97 -15.00 4.64 3.00
N GLU A 98 -16.17 5.01 2.46
CA GLU A 98 -16.46 6.40 2.09
C GLU A 98 -16.57 7.31 3.32
N ALA A 99 -17.14 6.83 4.43
CA ALA A 99 -17.16 7.55 5.70
C ALA A 99 -15.75 7.69 6.32
N ASP A 100 -14.96 6.63 6.35
CA ASP A 100 -13.56 6.64 6.81
C ASP A 100 -12.70 7.62 6.00
N ILE A 101 -12.86 7.62 4.67
CA ILE A 101 -12.17 8.54 3.77
C ILE A 101 -12.57 10.00 4.05
N ASP A 102 -13.84 10.28 4.38
CA ASP A 102 -14.31 11.64 4.66
C ASP A 102 -13.93 12.14 6.06
N ASP A 103 -13.92 11.30 7.11
CA ASP A 103 -13.31 11.71 8.38
C ASP A 103 -11.79 11.89 8.24
N LEU A 104 -11.08 11.01 7.53
CA LEU A 104 -9.63 11.17 7.31
C LEU A 104 -9.30 12.46 6.55
N LYS A 105 -10.13 12.86 5.56
CA LYS A 105 -10.04 14.20 4.94
C LYS A 105 -10.24 15.32 5.97
N GLN A 106 -11.23 15.22 6.86
CA GLN A 106 -11.49 16.22 7.90
C GLN A 106 -10.37 16.26 8.96
N GLN A 107 -9.78 15.14 9.33
CA GLN A 107 -8.58 15.08 10.18
C GLN A 107 -7.40 15.78 9.48
N CYS A 108 -7.15 15.45 8.21
CA CYS A 108 -6.08 16.09 7.43
C CYS A 108 -6.29 17.61 7.24
N ALA A 109 -7.53 18.08 7.12
CA ALA A 109 -7.84 19.50 7.08
C ALA A 109 -7.51 20.20 8.41
N ARG A 110 -8.05 19.69 9.52
CA ARG A 110 -7.79 20.19 10.89
C ARG A 110 -6.31 20.20 11.23
N LEU A 111 -5.55 19.17 10.82
CA LEU A 111 -4.11 19.08 11.02
C LEU A 111 -3.32 20.13 10.21
N ARG A 112 -3.69 20.37 8.94
CA ARG A 112 -3.04 21.41 8.11
C ARG A 112 -3.26 22.81 8.67
N GLU A 113 -4.49 23.11 9.12
CA GLU A 113 -4.82 24.37 9.78
C GLU A 113 -4.02 24.55 11.08
N SER A 114 -3.97 23.50 11.91
CA SER A 114 -3.22 23.47 13.17
C SER A 114 -1.71 23.62 12.98
N LEU A 115 -1.14 23.06 11.90
CA LEU A 115 0.28 23.25 11.53
C LEU A 115 0.55 24.67 11.00
N GLY A 116 -0.40 25.26 10.28
CA GLY A 116 -0.31 26.64 9.81
C GLY A 116 -0.24 27.64 10.98
N SER A 117 -1.15 27.52 11.94
CA SER A 117 -1.18 28.39 13.12
C SER A 117 0.03 28.17 14.04
N GLN A 118 0.46 26.92 14.27
CA GLN A 118 1.69 26.62 15.02
C GLN A 118 2.95 27.19 14.36
N SER A 119 3.05 27.11 13.03
CA SER A 119 4.18 27.70 12.27
C SER A 119 4.23 29.22 12.41
N GLN A 120 3.08 29.89 12.29
CA GLN A 120 2.98 31.34 12.49
C GLN A 120 3.31 31.75 13.93
N GLN A 121 2.81 31.01 14.93
CA GLN A 121 3.11 31.26 16.34
C GLN A 121 4.61 31.09 16.63
N ALA A 122 5.22 29.99 16.20
CA ALA A 122 6.66 29.75 16.37
C ALA A 122 7.54 30.81 15.66
N GLN A 123 7.10 31.32 14.50
CA GLN A 123 7.75 32.44 13.82
C GLN A 123 7.64 33.75 14.62
N GLN A 124 6.51 34.00 15.29
CA GLN A 124 6.31 35.20 16.13
C GLN A 124 7.09 35.10 17.45
N ASP A 125 7.06 33.94 18.10
CA ASP A 125 7.81 33.68 19.34
C ASP A 125 9.33 33.78 19.10
N GLY A 126 9.81 33.24 17.96
CA GLY A 126 11.21 33.37 17.55
C GLY A 126 11.64 34.82 17.27
N GLN A 127 10.74 35.66 16.75
CA GLN A 127 10.99 37.10 16.60
C GLN A 127 11.05 37.82 17.94
N ASN A 128 10.09 37.55 18.85
CA ASN A 128 10.04 38.14 20.18
C ASN A 128 11.30 37.78 20.99
N ALA A 129 11.64 36.50 21.08
CA ALA A 129 12.83 36.03 21.80
C ALA A 129 14.13 36.60 21.21
N SER A 130 14.23 36.71 19.88
CA SER A 130 15.39 37.33 19.23
C SER A 130 15.47 38.84 19.52
N PHE A 131 14.33 39.54 19.58
CA PHE A 131 14.27 40.96 19.94
C PHE A 131 14.70 41.20 21.39
N GLU A 132 14.27 40.36 22.33
CA GLU A 132 14.65 40.45 23.74
C GLU A 132 16.17 40.37 23.94
N GLN A 133 16.87 39.44 23.26
CA GLN A 133 18.34 39.33 23.34
C GLN A 133 19.06 40.61 22.87
N ILE A 134 18.53 41.30 21.85
CA ILE A 134 19.11 42.53 21.29
C ILE A 134 18.49 43.82 21.81
N GLN A 135 17.56 43.78 22.77
CA GLN A 135 16.85 44.97 23.25
C GLN A 135 17.81 46.03 23.81
N THR A 136 18.86 45.62 24.52
CA THR A 136 19.92 46.51 25.03
C THR A 136 20.68 47.19 23.87
N LEU A 137 21.05 46.43 22.84
CA LEU A 137 21.67 46.97 21.63
C LEU A 137 20.75 47.97 20.93
N LEU A 138 19.49 47.59 20.66
CA LEU A 138 18.52 48.42 19.93
C LEU A 138 18.19 49.73 20.66
N THR A 139 18.15 49.72 21.98
CA THR A 139 17.87 50.92 22.79
C THR A 139 19.10 51.84 22.94
N GLN A 140 20.32 51.30 22.98
CA GLN A 140 21.54 52.07 23.24
C GLN A 140 22.27 52.54 21.97
N TYR A 141 22.23 51.78 20.86
CA TYR A 141 22.98 52.14 19.65
C TYR A 141 22.67 53.54 19.06
N PRO A 142 21.45 54.13 19.13
CA PRO A 142 21.19 55.44 18.56
C PRO A 142 21.97 56.54 19.29
N THR A 143 22.00 56.44 20.63
CA THR A 143 22.74 57.33 21.53
C THR A 143 24.25 57.16 21.32
N VAL A 144 24.73 55.91 21.26
CA VAL A 144 26.15 55.61 21.05
C VAL A 144 26.63 56.08 19.66
N ARG A 145 25.82 55.95 18.62
CA ARG A 145 26.09 56.50 17.28
C ARG A 145 26.21 58.02 17.32
N GLN A 146 25.27 58.72 17.98
CA GLN A 146 25.33 60.17 18.14
C GLN A 146 26.57 60.61 18.95
N MET A 147 26.98 59.84 19.97
CA MET A 147 28.19 60.10 20.72
C MET A 147 29.46 59.93 19.87
N ALA A 148 29.58 58.85 19.10
CA ALA A 148 30.72 58.64 18.20
C ALA A 148 30.81 59.70 17.09
N GLN A 149 29.67 60.17 16.57
CA GLN A 149 29.61 61.27 15.58
C GLN A 149 29.97 62.64 16.17
N THR A 150 29.76 62.86 17.48
CA THR A 150 30.04 64.14 18.15
C THR A 150 31.36 64.16 18.95
N LYS A 151 31.98 63.00 19.16
CA LYS A 151 33.29 62.81 19.81
C LYS A 151 34.13 61.82 19.01
N PRO A 152 34.88 62.27 17.99
CA PRO A 152 35.74 61.40 17.17
C PRO A 152 36.85 60.69 17.97
N ASP A 153 37.15 61.19 19.17
CA ASP A 153 38.10 60.67 20.15
C ASP A 153 37.50 59.60 21.10
N LEU A 154 36.20 59.26 20.97
CA LEU A 154 35.52 58.29 21.81
C LEU A 154 36.23 56.92 21.81
N PRO A 155 36.79 56.45 22.95
CA PRO A 155 37.56 55.21 22.96
C PRO A 155 36.73 53.99 22.58
N ALA A 156 37.17 53.24 21.57
CA ALA A 156 36.44 52.09 21.01
C ALA A 156 36.09 51.01 22.06
N ARG A 157 36.88 50.87 23.14
CA ARG A 157 36.56 49.99 24.28
C ARG A 157 35.18 50.27 24.90
N ASN A 158 34.72 51.52 24.85
CA ASN A 158 33.42 51.93 25.37
C ASN A 158 32.24 51.38 24.53
N LEU A 159 32.52 50.87 23.32
CA LEU A 159 31.55 50.27 22.41
C LEU A 159 31.43 48.74 22.59
N VAL A 160 32.43 48.09 23.20
CA VAL A 160 32.50 46.62 23.26
C VAL A 160 31.33 46.02 24.06
N ALA A 161 30.98 46.63 25.20
CA ALA A 161 29.85 46.17 26.03
C ALA A 161 28.47 46.29 25.34
N LEU A 162 28.35 47.09 24.27
CA LEU A 162 27.14 47.16 23.46
C LEU A 162 26.98 45.93 22.53
N LEU A 163 28.10 45.30 22.17
CA LEU A 163 28.14 44.16 21.24
C LEU A 163 27.85 42.83 21.92
N THR A 164 27.95 42.73 23.25
CA THR A 164 27.65 41.51 24.02
C THR A 164 26.23 40.97 23.81
N SER A 165 25.26 41.84 23.47
CA SER A 165 23.92 41.39 23.03
C SER A 165 23.93 40.57 21.73
N LEU A 166 24.92 40.76 20.85
CA LEU A 166 25.09 39.96 19.64
C LEU A 166 25.72 38.60 19.96
N ASP A 167 26.72 38.57 20.85
CA ASP A 167 27.36 37.33 21.30
C ASP A 167 26.31 36.41 21.97
N ASN A 168 25.47 36.97 22.83
CA ASN A 168 24.34 36.27 23.46
C ASN A 168 23.31 35.76 22.44
N LEU A 169 22.97 36.55 21.41
CA LEU A 169 22.04 36.14 20.35
C LEU A 169 22.60 34.98 19.51
N LEU A 170 23.89 35.05 19.14
CA LEU A 170 24.57 34.00 18.38
C LEU A 170 24.63 32.69 19.18
N GLN A 171 24.92 32.77 20.48
CA GLN A 171 24.86 31.63 21.39
C GLN A 171 23.43 31.07 21.52
N PHE A 172 22.41 31.93 21.64
CA PHE A 172 21.01 31.53 21.73
C PHE A 172 20.52 30.81 20.46
N TRP A 173 20.98 31.22 19.28
CA TRP A 173 20.73 30.51 18.02
C TRP A 173 21.60 29.26 17.81
N GLY A 174 22.50 28.93 18.74
CA GLY A 174 23.40 27.78 18.64
C GLY A 174 24.47 27.91 17.54
N TYR A 175 24.77 29.13 17.10
CA TYR A 175 25.78 29.38 16.07
C TYR A 175 27.18 29.36 16.68
N GLN A 176 28.10 28.68 16.01
CA GLN A 176 29.50 28.59 16.42
C GLN A 176 30.38 29.43 15.50
N PRO A 177 31.34 30.21 16.05
CA PRO A 177 32.32 30.94 15.24
C PRO A 177 33.30 29.96 14.57
N ILE A 178 33.73 30.31 13.37
CA ILE A 178 34.80 29.65 12.63
C ILE A 178 36.06 30.50 12.86
N GLY A 179 36.86 30.08 13.84
CA GLY A 179 38.02 30.80 14.35
C GLY A 179 37.70 32.10 15.11
N GLN A 180 38.73 32.70 15.70
CA GLN A 180 38.67 33.98 16.43
C GLN A 180 39.35 35.10 15.62
N PRO A 181 39.05 36.39 15.87
CA PRO A 181 39.73 37.49 15.17
C PRO A 181 41.25 37.42 15.34
N TRP A 182 41.98 37.45 14.22
CA TRP A 182 43.44 37.34 14.14
C TRP A 182 44.04 36.01 14.60
N GLU A 183 43.23 34.97 14.82
CA GLU A 183 43.71 33.62 15.09
C GLU A 183 44.49 33.06 13.88
N SER A 184 45.64 32.43 14.16
CA SER A 184 46.44 31.71 13.18
C SER A 184 45.94 30.28 13.04
N VAL A 185 45.38 29.95 11.88
CA VAL A 185 44.73 28.67 11.58
C VAL A 185 45.34 28.05 10.32
N ALA A 186 45.16 26.73 10.15
CA ALA A 186 45.41 26.08 8.87
C ALA A 186 44.29 26.40 7.88
N TYR A 187 44.61 26.62 6.61
CA TYR A 187 43.61 26.89 5.58
C TYR A 187 42.81 25.63 5.22
N ASP A 188 41.49 25.69 5.40
CA ASP A 188 40.55 24.66 4.97
C ASP A 188 39.53 25.30 4.01
N PRO A 189 39.55 25.00 2.70
CA PRO A 189 38.59 25.52 1.72
C PRO A 189 37.11 25.22 2.03
N GLN A 190 36.79 24.29 2.94
CA GLN A 190 35.40 24.03 3.35
C GLN A 190 34.89 25.04 4.38
N GLN A 191 35.78 25.60 5.20
CA GLN A 191 35.46 26.50 6.31
C GLN A 191 35.92 27.94 6.07
N HIS A 192 36.95 28.13 5.25
CA HIS A 192 37.66 29.39 5.06
C HIS A 192 37.56 29.90 3.61
N GLN A 193 37.41 31.21 3.45
CA GLN A 193 37.50 31.92 2.18
C GLN A 193 38.79 32.75 2.15
N GLY A 194 39.69 32.44 1.22
CA GLY A 194 40.89 33.23 0.98
C GLY A 194 40.60 34.67 0.53
N ASP A 195 41.51 35.59 0.87
CA ASP A 195 41.65 36.89 0.19
C ASP A 195 42.30 36.76 -1.20
N THR A 196 42.94 35.62 -1.46
CA THR A 196 43.75 35.29 -2.63
C THR A 196 43.44 33.85 -3.10
N PRO A 197 43.50 33.56 -4.41
CA PRO A 197 43.06 32.26 -4.97
C PRO A 197 44.12 31.16 -4.90
N ASP A 198 45.35 31.49 -4.52
CA ASP A 198 46.54 30.64 -4.51
C ASP A 198 46.94 30.16 -3.10
N LEU A 199 45.96 30.09 -2.18
CA LEU A 199 46.14 29.49 -0.85
C LEU A 199 46.04 27.97 -0.91
N GLU A 200 47.07 27.27 -0.42
CA GLU A 200 47.11 25.81 -0.41
C GLU A 200 46.44 25.22 0.85
N PRO A 201 45.68 24.11 0.76
CA PRO A 201 45.08 23.47 1.92
C PRO A 201 46.13 23.09 2.97
N GLY A 202 45.91 23.51 4.22
CA GLY A 202 46.87 23.37 5.31
C GLY A 202 47.82 24.55 5.51
N GLU A 203 47.87 25.52 4.59
CA GLU A 203 48.72 26.72 4.73
C GLU A 203 48.32 27.58 5.95
N THR A 204 49.30 28.13 6.66
CA THR A 204 49.04 28.99 7.84
C THR A 204 48.50 30.35 7.43
N VAL A 205 47.30 30.69 7.90
CA VAL A 205 46.57 31.92 7.57
C VAL A 205 45.91 32.53 8.80
N TYR A 206 45.71 33.85 8.79
CA TYR A 206 45.08 34.59 9.88
C TYR A 206 43.61 34.90 9.56
N VAL A 207 42.72 34.66 10.52
CA VAL A 207 41.30 35.03 10.41
C VAL A 207 41.15 36.54 10.42
N ARG A 208 40.71 37.11 9.29
CA ARG A 208 40.40 38.54 9.11
C ARG A 208 38.95 38.88 9.46
N PHE A 209 38.02 37.98 9.14
CA PHE A 209 36.62 38.08 9.54
C PHE A 209 36.12 36.69 9.95
N VAL A 210 35.60 36.58 11.18
CA VAL A 210 35.08 35.34 11.75
C VAL A 210 33.91 34.81 10.92
N GLY A 211 33.96 33.53 10.57
CA GLY A 211 32.87 32.82 9.92
C GLY A 211 31.88 32.26 10.95
N TYR A 212 30.75 31.72 10.50
CA TYR A 212 29.77 31.08 11.38
C TYR A 212 29.21 29.80 10.78
N ARG A 213 28.93 28.82 11.65
CA ARG A 213 28.18 27.60 11.33
C ARG A 213 27.01 27.39 12.29
N ASP A 214 25.97 26.75 11.78
CA ASP A 214 24.87 26.20 12.57
C ASP A 214 25.40 24.98 13.34
N GLY A 215 25.62 25.12 14.66
CA GLY A 215 26.17 24.07 15.51
C GLY A 215 25.23 22.88 15.73
N GLY A 216 23.94 23.01 15.40
CA GLY A 216 22.96 21.92 15.46
C GLY A 216 22.86 21.11 14.17
N ARG A 217 23.42 21.59 13.05
CA ARG A 217 23.36 20.95 11.72
C ARG A 217 24.72 20.83 11.01
N ASP A 218 25.79 21.22 11.69
CA ASP A 218 27.17 21.37 11.19
C ASP A 218 27.27 22.05 9.82
N ARG A 219 26.39 23.04 9.58
CA ARG A 219 26.26 23.73 8.30
C ARG A 219 26.97 25.08 8.36
N ILE A 220 27.94 25.30 7.48
CA ILE A 220 28.54 26.62 7.24
C ILE A 220 27.44 27.60 6.80
N LEU A 221 27.28 28.69 7.54
CA LEU A 221 26.38 29.80 7.21
C LEU A 221 27.14 30.88 6.43
N ILE A 222 28.38 31.15 6.84
CA ILE A 222 29.35 32.01 6.13
C ILE A 222 30.77 31.51 6.48
N PRO A 223 31.65 31.27 5.49
CA PRO A 223 33.03 30.87 5.78
C PRO A 223 33.84 32.01 6.40
N ALA A 224 34.84 31.69 7.22
CA ALA A 224 35.74 32.70 7.78
C ALA A 224 36.64 33.25 6.69
N LYS A 225 36.82 34.57 6.63
CA LYS A 225 37.74 35.18 5.65
C LYS A 225 39.14 35.22 6.21
N VAL A 226 40.11 34.71 5.46
CA VAL A 226 41.49 34.49 5.92
C VAL A 226 42.51 35.17 5.00
N SER A 227 43.71 35.44 5.52
CA SER A 227 44.81 36.08 4.80
C SER A 227 46.17 35.59 5.32
N ARG A 228 47.20 35.56 4.47
CA ARG A 228 48.60 35.27 4.88
C ARG A 228 49.20 36.30 5.84
N THR A 229 48.55 37.45 6.02
CA THR A 229 49.07 38.59 6.81
C THR A 229 48.04 39.09 7.83
N LEU A 230 48.48 39.88 8.81
CA LEU A 230 47.61 40.65 9.72
C LEU A 230 47.37 42.08 9.21
N PRO A 231 46.39 42.83 9.76
CA PRO A 231 46.23 44.26 9.49
C PRO A 231 47.46 45.07 9.94
N GLY A 232 47.83 46.09 9.18
CA GLY A 232 48.95 46.97 9.55
C GLY A 232 48.72 47.64 10.91
N GLY A 233 49.72 47.54 11.80
CA GLY A 233 49.63 48.03 13.18
C GLY A 233 49.33 46.95 14.23
N VAL A 234 49.01 45.72 13.83
CA VAL A 234 48.91 44.56 14.72
C VAL A 234 50.17 43.69 14.56
N SER A 235 50.82 43.35 15.68
CA SER A 235 51.88 42.33 15.72
C SER A 235 51.28 41.01 16.21
N PRO A 236 51.79 39.84 15.75
CA PRO A 236 51.42 38.54 16.30
C PRO A 236 51.97 38.34 17.72
#